data_AF-A0A930B793-F1
#
_entry.id   AF-A0A930B793-F1
#
_cell.length_a   1.000
_cell.length_b   1.000
_cell.length_c   1.000
_cell.angle_alpha   90.00
_cell.angle_beta   90.00
_cell.angle_gamma   90.00
#
_symmetry.space_group_name_H-M   'P 1'
#
loop_
_entity.id
_entity.type
_entity.pdbx_description
1 polymer ?
#
loop_
_entity_poly.entity_id
_entity_poly.type
_entity_poly.pdbx_seq_one_letter_code
_entity_poly.pdbx_strand_id
1 'polypeptide(L)'
;MINNSENRIAYKGDGTAEEFAIPFKVLEKTDIIVVIADEDKNETILKKDYFVDLDKMTVKYPGYPPGEEPAENERPPKLQEGWQLIIKREVPVTQEITLGNKWPFTVIEKALDKITMILQDLLGVNKRQITLPDAADMKDFSAILPYPQEGEALVWGK
;
A
#
# COMPACT_ATOMS: atom_id res chain seq x y z
N MET A 1 5.79 7.77 -17.62
CA MET A 1 7.06 7.25 -17.11
C MET A 1 7.10 7.33 -15.60
N ILE A 2 7.47 6.22 -14.96
CA ILE A 2 7.76 6.13 -13.54
C ILE A 2 9.20 6.57 -13.27
N ASN A 3 9.37 7.59 -12.43
CA ASN A 3 10.68 8.15 -12.06
C ASN A 3 10.92 8.17 -10.53
N ASN A 4 9.92 7.80 -9.73
CA ASN A 4 10.01 7.65 -8.28
C ASN A 4 9.85 6.16 -7.91
N SER A 5 10.64 5.67 -6.95
CA SER A 5 10.55 4.32 -6.39
C SER A 5 9.61 4.21 -5.20
N GLU A 6 9.14 5.34 -4.66
CA GLU A 6 8.18 5.36 -3.58
C GLU A 6 6.82 4.83 -4.03
N ASN A 7 6.23 4.04 -3.17
CA ASN A 7 4.88 3.47 -3.31
C ASN A 7 4.13 3.47 -1.98
N ARG A 8 4.70 4.10 -0.96
CA ARG A 8 4.15 4.19 0.38
C ARG A 8 4.66 5.44 1.09
N ILE A 9 3.78 6.09 1.83
CA ILE A 9 4.11 7.15 2.78
C ILE A 9 3.35 6.93 4.09
N ALA A 10 3.91 7.42 5.20
CA ALA A 10 3.26 7.40 6.50
C ALA A 10 3.24 8.81 7.08
N TYR A 11 2.06 9.24 7.51
CA TYR A 11 1.80 10.51 8.17
C TYR A 11 1.56 10.27 9.65
N LYS A 12 2.06 11.16 10.51
CA LYS A 12 1.74 11.18 11.94
C LYS A 12 0.51 12.04 12.15
N GLY A 13 -0.39 11.62 13.03
CA GLY A 13 -1.53 12.42 13.44
C GLY A 13 -1.13 13.60 14.32
N ASP A 14 -1.83 14.70 14.12
CA ASP A 14 -1.76 15.94 14.90
C ASP A 14 -3.15 16.32 15.45
N GLY A 15 -4.16 15.47 15.26
CA GLY A 15 -5.55 15.70 15.63
C GLY A 15 -6.30 16.73 14.78
N THR A 16 -5.66 17.34 13.76
CA THR A 16 -6.22 18.46 13.00
C THR A 16 -6.22 18.23 11.50
N ALA A 17 -5.15 17.63 10.96
CA ALA A 17 -4.97 17.37 9.55
C ALA A 17 -6.02 16.38 9.01
N GLU A 18 -6.61 16.74 7.88
CA GLU A 18 -7.59 15.91 7.18
C GLU A 18 -7.15 15.53 5.77
N GLU A 19 -6.18 16.25 5.20
CA GLU A 19 -5.69 16.01 3.84
C GLU A 19 -4.23 15.54 3.87
N PHE A 20 -3.97 14.42 3.21
CA PHE A 20 -2.68 13.74 3.18
C PHE A 20 -2.24 13.54 1.72
N ALA A 21 -1.04 13.97 1.37
CA ALA A 21 -0.57 13.91 -0.02
C ALA A 21 -0.16 12.48 -0.46
N ILE A 22 -0.22 12.23 -1.76
CA ILE A 22 0.25 11.00 -2.40
C ILE A 22 1.48 11.38 -3.26
N PRO A 23 2.72 11.15 -2.79
CA PRO A 23 3.93 11.60 -3.48
C PRO A 23 4.38 10.68 -4.63
N PHE A 24 3.57 9.67 -4.98
CA PHE A 24 3.88 8.66 -5.98
C PHE A 24 2.74 8.50 -6.98
N LYS A 25 3.09 8.05 -8.20
CA LYS A 25 2.10 7.87 -9.28
C LYS A 25 1.18 6.68 -8.99
N VAL A 26 -0.10 6.83 -9.33
CA VAL A 26 -1.17 5.84 -9.18
C VAL A 26 -1.83 5.65 -10.54
N LEU A 27 -2.28 4.44 -10.87
CA LEU A 27 -3.05 4.18 -12.10
C LEU A 27 -4.54 4.36 -11.83
N GLU A 28 -5.05 3.65 -10.83
CA GLU A 28 -6.46 3.66 -10.48
C GLU A 28 -6.66 3.96 -8.99
N LYS A 29 -7.80 4.58 -8.65
CA LYS A 29 -8.14 4.89 -7.25
C LYS A 29 -8.20 3.64 -6.37
N THR A 30 -8.59 2.51 -6.98
CA THR A 30 -8.66 1.19 -6.33
C THR A 30 -7.30 0.63 -5.95
N ASP A 31 -6.21 1.12 -6.55
CA ASP A 31 -4.85 0.67 -6.23
C ASP A 31 -4.32 1.32 -4.94
N ILE A 32 -5.03 2.31 -4.39
CA ILE A 32 -4.67 2.96 -3.13
C ILE A 32 -5.26 2.20 -1.96
N ILE A 33 -4.38 1.79 -1.04
CA ILE A 33 -4.73 1.20 0.24
C ILE A 33 -4.36 2.19 1.34
N VAL A 34 -5.32 2.49 2.21
CA VAL A 34 -5.13 3.33 3.38
C VAL A 34 -5.17 2.46 4.63
N VAL A 35 -4.18 2.63 5.49
CA VAL A 35 -4.04 1.88 6.74
C VAL A 35 -3.85 2.86 7.88
N ILE A 36 -4.53 2.64 8.99
CA ILE A 36 -4.27 3.37 10.24
C ILE A 36 -3.53 2.45 11.19
N ALA A 37 -2.49 2.98 11.84
CA ALA A 37 -1.84 2.34 12.97
C ALA A 37 -2.13 3.17 14.23
N ASP A 38 -2.56 2.51 15.29
CA ASP A 38 -2.70 3.13 16.62
C ASP A 38 -1.33 3.32 17.31
N GLU A 39 -1.33 3.83 18.54
CA GLU A 39 -0.12 4.03 19.34
C GLU A 39 0.67 2.74 19.59
N ASP A 40 -0.03 1.61 19.69
CA ASP A 40 0.53 0.27 19.88
C ASP A 40 0.98 -0.38 18.56
N LYS A 41 0.84 0.32 17.43
CA LYS A 41 1.13 -0.12 16.06
C LYS A 41 0.22 -1.25 15.56
N ASN A 42 -0.99 -1.36 16.08
CA ASN A 42 -1.99 -2.24 15.51
C ASN A 42 -2.52 -1.62 14.21
N GLU A 43 -2.28 -2.32 13.10
CA GLU A 43 -2.67 -1.85 11.77
C GLU A 43 -4.11 -2.25 11.42
N THR A 44 -4.92 -1.28 10.98
CA THR A 44 -6.27 -1.48 10.45
C THR A 44 -6.36 -0.94 9.04
N ILE A 45 -6.68 -1.81 8.07
CA ILE A 45 -6.94 -1.39 6.69
C ILE A 45 -8.31 -0.72 6.63
N LEU A 46 -8.35 0.54 6.20
CA LEU A 46 -9.60 1.28 6.04
C LEU A 46 -10.33 0.80 4.79
N LYS A 47 -11.58 0.37 4.97
CA LYS A 47 -12.50 0.02 3.87
C LYS A 47 -13.50 1.14 3.55
N LYS A 48 -13.63 2.12 4.45
CA LYS A 48 -14.55 3.26 4.38
C LYS A 48 -13.97 4.45 5.15
N ASP A 49 -14.68 5.57 5.14
CA ASP A 49 -14.34 6.80 5.88
C ASP A 49 -13.07 7.51 5.40
N TYR A 50 -12.66 7.26 4.15
CA TYR A 50 -11.62 8.02 3.46
C TYR A 50 -12.03 8.31 2.02
N PHE A 51 -11.50 9.40 1.48
CA PHE A 51 -11.72 9.78 0.08
C PHE A 51 -10.40 10.05 -0.62
N VAL A 52 -10.16 9.36 -1.72
CA VAL A 52 -9.00 9.61 -2.60
C VAL A 52 -9.40 10.57 -3.71
N ASP A 53 -8.67 11.69 -3.81
CA ASP A 53 -8.73 12.67 -4.88
C ASP A 53 -7.48 12.48 -5.77
N LEU A 54 -7.66 11.85 -6.94
CA LEU A 54 -6.55 11.61 -7.88
C LEU A 54 -6.15 12.87 -8.67
N ASP A 55 -7.02 13.87 -8.76
CA ASP A 55 -6.69 15.13 -9.46
C ASP A 55 -5.71 15.95 -8.62
N LYS A 56 -5.91 15.98 -7.30
CA LYS A 56 -5.01 16.63 -6.33
C LYS A 56 -3.90 15.73 -5.82
N MET A 57 -3.97 14.43 -6.10
CA MET A 57 -3.09 13.41 -5.51
C MET A 57 -3.11 13.48 -3.98
N THR A 58 -4.31 13.48 -3.37
CA THR A 58 -4.49 13.49 -1.92
C THR A 58 -5.48 12.44 -1.43
N VAL A 59 -5.32 12.01 -0.19
CA VAL A 59 -6.28 11.22 0.58
C VAL A 59 -6.84 12.12 1.67
N LYS A 60 -8.16 12.16 1.79
CA LYS A 60 -8.86 12.80 2.90
C LYS A 60 -9.28 11.77 3.94
N TYR A 61 -8.97 12.01 5.21
CA TYR A 61 -9.38 11.18 6.33
C TYR A 61 -9.68 12.02 7.59
N PRO A 62 -10.90 11.92 8.15
CA PRO A 62 -12.09 11.34 7.53
C PRO A 62 -12.43 12.06 6.21
N GLY A 63 -12.89 11.32 5.20
CA GLY A 63 -13.19 11.91 3.89
C GLY A 63 -14.28 11.16 3.15
N TYR A 64 -15.15 11.91 2.47
CA TYR A 64 -16.30 11.37 1.74
C TYR A 64 -16.47 12.08 0.39
N PRO A 65 -17.09 11.43 -0.61
CA PRO A 65 -17.47 12.09 -1.85
C PRO A 65 -18.42 13.28 -1.58
N PRO A 66 -18.35 14.36 -2.40
CA PRO A 66 -19.26 15.49 -2.26
C PRO A 66 -20.72 15.05 -2.31
N GLY A 67 -21.49 15.36 -1.26
CA GLY A 67 -22.91 15.02 -1.15
C GLY A 67 -23.24 13.65 -0.53
N GLU A 68 -22.23 12.83 -0.22
CA GLU A 68 -22.38 11.56 0.51
C GLU A 68 -21.79 11.64 1.93
N GLU A 69 -21.67 12.84 2.48
CA GLU A 69 -21.08 13.01 3.80
C GLU A 69 -22.06 12.53 4.89
N PRO A 70 -21.68 11.55 5.73
CA PRO A 70 -22.52 11.11 6.84
C PRO A 70 -22.64 12.20 7.90
N ALA A 71 -23.59 12.02 8.81
CA ALA A 71 -23.78 12.93 9.94
C ALA A 71 -22.48 13.08 10.74
N GLU A 72 -22.20 14.26 11.28
CA GLU A 72 -20.95 14.56 11.97
C GLU A 72 -20.66 13.58 13.13
N ASN A 73 -21.70 13.10 13.81
CA ASN A 73 -21.62 12.11 14.89
C ASN A 73 -21.25 10.69 14.43
N GLU A 74 -21.38 10.38 13.14
CA GLU A 74 -21.05 9.07 12.56
C GLU A 74 -19.65 9.04 11.94
N ARG A 75 -19.00 10.21 11.81
CA ARG A 75 -17.65 10.34 11.26
C ARG A 75 -16.64 9.89 12.30
N PRO A 76 -15.60 9.12 11.92
CA PRO A 76 -14.52 8.82 12.83
C PRO A 76 -13.76 10.10 13.20
N PRO A 77 -13.09 10.13 14.36
CA PRO A 77 -12.23 11.25 14.71
C PRO A 77 -11.12 11.43 13.68
N LYS A 78 -10.65 12.67 13.55
CA LYS A 78 -9.44 12.97 12.78
C LYS A 78 -8.26 12.18 13.32
N LEU A 79 -7.20 12.06 12.51
CA LEU A 79 -6.01 11.30 12.87
C LEU A 79 -5.37 11.85 14.17
N GLN A 80 -5.56 11.13 15.26
CA GLN A 80 -5.15 11.55 16.61
C GLN A 80 -3.64 11.58 16.76
N GLU A 81 -3.14 12.37 17.71
CA GLU A 81 -1.72 12.33 18.08
C GLU A 81 -1.33 10.91 18.50
N GLY A 82 -0.11 10.48 18.14
CA GLY A 82 0.36 9.11 18.37
C GLY A 82 -0.06 8.10 17.30
N TRP A 83 -1.14 8.36 16.55
CA TRP A 83 -1.58 7.48 15.46
C TRP A 83 -0.84 7.79 14.15
N GLN A 84 -0.85 6.82 13.24
CA GLN A 84 -0.28 6.98 11.91
C GLN A 84 -1.30 6.65 10.83
N LEU A 85 -1.31 7.44 9.75
CA LEU A 85 -2.02 7.13 8.52
C LEU A 85 -1.01 6.78 7.44
N ILE A 86 -1.11 5.55 6.94
CA ILE A 86 -0.23 4.99 5.94
C ILE A 86 -1.01 4.90 4.65
N ILE A 87 -0.48 5.51 3.60
CA ILE A 87 -0.99 5.39 2.24
C ILE A 87 0.00 4.54 1.47
N LYS A 88 -0.46 3.45 0.88
CA LYS A 88 0.36 2.60 0.00
C LYS A 88 -0.37 2.33 -1.31
N ARG A 89 0.41 2.05 -2.35
CA ARG A 89 -0.08 1.51 -3.62
C ARG A 89 0.03 0.00 -3.62
N GLU A 90 -0.97 -0.66 -4.19
CA GLU A 90 -0.99 -2.09 -4.42
C GLU A 90 -1.63 -2.36 -5.79
N VAL A 91 -0.81 -2.37 -6.84
CA VAL A 91 -1.30 -2.64 -8.20
C VAL A 91 -1.56 -4.15 -8.38
N PRO A 92 -2.72 -4.56 -8.91
CA PRO A 92 -2.99 -5.95 -9.22
C PRO A 92 -1.96 -6.56 -10.18
N VAL A 93 -1.47 -7.77 -9.86
CA VAL A 93 -0.53 -8.52 -10.69
C VAL A 93 -1.25 -9.15 -11.88
N THR A 94 -1.69 -8.31 -12.82
CA THR A 94 -2.44 -8.71 -14.02
C THR A 94 -1.87 -8.05 -15.27
N GLN A 95 -1.99 -8.75 -16.40
CA GLN A 95 -1.70 -8.21 -17.73
C GLN A 95 -2.99 -8.12 -18.54
N GLU A 96 -3.47 -6.90 -18.79
CA GLU A 96 -4.74 -6.66 -19.51
C GLU A 96 -4.52 -6.12 -20.92
N ILE A 97 -3.29 -5.71 -21.23
CA ILE A 97 -2.91 -5.14 -22.52
C ILE A 97 -2.49 -6.25 -23.48
N THR A 98 -3.12 -6.24 -24.66
CA THR A 98 -2.76 -7.05 -25.82
C THR A 98 -2.38 -6.14 -27.01
N LEU A 99 -1.26 -6.43 -27.66
CA LEU A 99 -0.75 -5.64 -28.78
C LEU A 99 -1.26 -6.15 -30.15
N GLY A 100 -1.64 -7.44 -30.23
CA GLY A 100 -2.05 -8.05 -31.49
C GLY A 100 -1.03 -7.79 -32.61
N ASN A 101 -1.51 -7.22 -33.73
CA ASN A 101 -0.68 -6.88 -34.89
C ASN A 101 -0.27 -5.40 -34.96
N LYS A 102 -0.47 -4.61 -33.89
CA LYS A 102 -0.13 -3.18 -33.85
C LYS A 102 0.75 -2.89 -32.65
N TRP A 103 1.69 -1.95 -32.82
CA TRP A 103 2.65 -1.58 -31.78
C TRP A 103 2.51 -0.11 -31.39
N PRO A 104 1.35 0.32 -30.85
CA PRO A 104 1.14 1.71 -30.48
C PRO A 104 2.01 2.08 -29.27
N PHE A 105 2.86 3.08 -29.44
CA PHE A 105 3.82 3.55 -28.44
C PHE A 105 3.19 3.80 -27.07
N THR A 106 2.09 4.56 -27.02
CA THR A 106 1.40 4.91 -25.76
C THR A 106 0.88 3.70 -24.98
N VAL A 107 0.47 2.64 -25.67
CA VAL A 107 -0.01 1.42 -25.01
C VAL A 107 1.16 0.64 -24.40
N ILE A 108 2.27 0.57 -25.12
CA ILE A 108 3.51 -0.05 -24.65
C ILE A 108 4.04 0.70 -23.42
N GLU A 109 4.09 2.03 -23.46
CA GLU A 109 4.51 2.83 -22.30
C GLU A 109 3.64 2.60 -21.07
N LYS A 110 2.31 2.53 -21.23
CA LYS A 110 1.39 2.22 -20.12
C LYS A 110 1.63 0.82 -19.55
N ALA A 111 1.88 -0.17 -20.41
CA ALA A 111 2.19 -1.52 -19.97
C ALA A 111 3.51 -1.57 -19.18
N LEU A 112 4.55 -0.87 -19.66
CA LEU A 112 5.84 -0.78 -18.97
C LEU A 112 5.74 -0.02 -17.65
N ASP A 113 4.98 1.08 -17.60
CA ASP A 113 4.70 1.81 -16.35
C ASP A 113 3.99 0.87 -15.34
N LYS A 114 2.95 0.12 -15.75
CA LYS A 114 2.23 -0.83 -14.87
C LYS A 114 3.16 -1.93 -14.33
N ILE A 115 3.97 -2.55 -15.19
CA ILE A 115 4.95 -3.57 -14.77
C ILE A 115 5.94 -3.00 -13.77
N THR A 116 6.44 -1.79 -14.02
CA THR A 116 7.37 -1.10 -13.11
C THR A 116 6.72 -0.86 -11.75
N MET A 117 5.46 -0.43 -11.71
CA MET A 117 4.73 -0.25 -10.46
C MET A 117 4.55 -1.55 -9.69
N ILE A 118 4.15 -2.64 -10.37
CA ILE A 118 4.02 -3.97 -9.75
C ILE A 118 5.35 -4.40 -9.11
N LEU A 119 6.47 -4.19 -9.80
CA LEU A 119 7.81 -4.53 -9.27
C LEU A 119 8.17 -3.67 -8.05
N GLN A 120 7.87 -2.37 -8.07
CA GLN A 120 8.08 -1.50 -6.90
C GLN A 120 7.26 -1.97 -5.70
N ASP A 121 6.01 -2.36 -5.93
CA ASP A 121 5.08 -2.86 -4.91
C ASP A 121 5.59 -4.17 -4.30
N LEU A 122 6.03 -5.12 -5.13
CA LEU A 122 6.68 -6.36 -4.68
C LEU A 122 7.97 -6.11 -3.89
N LEU A 123 8.84 -5.19 -4.34
CA LEU A 123 10.04 -4.80 -3.59
C LEU A 123 9.71 -4.17 -2.24
N GLY A 124 8.64 -3.36 -2.19
CA GLY A 124 8.14 -2.75 -0.96
C GLY A 124 7.61 -3.76 0.06
N VAL A 125 7.05 -4.88 -0.41
CA VAL A 125 6.66 -6.02 0.43
C VAL A 125 7.89 -6.83 0.85
N ASN A 126 8.78 -7.15 -0.08
CA ASN A 126 9.98 -7.96 0.17
C ASN A 126 10.88 -7.36 1.26
N LYS A 127 11.04 -6.02 1.28
CA LYS A 127 11.78 -5.29 2.33
C LYS A 127 11.20 -5.45 3.75
N ARG A 128 9.99 -5.99 3.89
CA ARG A 128 9.29 -6.23 5.16
C ARG A 128 9.06 -7.71 5.45
N GLN A 129 9.61 -8.60 4.62
CA GLN A 129 9.54 -10.05 4.82
C GLN A 129 10.80 -10.55 5.52
N ILE A 130 10.71 -11.73 6.14
CA ILE A 130 11.87 -12.46 6.61
C ILE A 130 12.62 -12.99 5.38
N THR A 131 13.88 -12.60 5.23
CA THR A 131 14.76 -13.07 4.17
C THR A 131 15.94 -13.83 4.75
N LEU A 132 16.52 -14.71 3.94
CA LEU A 132 17.75 -15.40 4.27
C LEU A 132 18.96 -14.51 3.92
N PRO A 133 20.09 -14.66 4.64
CA PRO A 133 21.32 -13.96 4.27
C PRO A 133 21.89 -14.50 2.96
N ASP A 134 22.61 -13.65 2.22
CA ASP A 134 23.18 -14.02 0.90
C ASP A 134 24.16 -15.20 0.95
N ALA A 135 24.80 -15.42 2.11
CA ALA A 135 25.73 -16.52 2.33
C ALA A 135 25.04 -17.88 2.54
N ALA A 136 23.71 -17.90 2.65
CA ALA A 136 22.96 -19.09 2.92
C ALA A 136 22.93 -20.01 1.67
N ASP A 137 23.59 -21.17 1.72
CA ASP A 137 23.45 -22.23 0.72
C ASP A 137 22.21 -23.10 0.96
N MET A 138 21.25 -23.08 0.03
CA MET A 138 20.00 -23.85 0.09
C MET A 138 20.20 -25.38 0.14
N LYS A 139 21.42 -25.88 -0.03
CA LYS A 139 21.74 -27.29 0.23
C LYS A 139 21.75 -27.63 1.73
N ASP A 140 22.05 -26.64 2.58
CA ASP A 140 22.25 -26.83 4.01
C ASP A 140 21.01 -26.47 4.85
N PHE A 141 20.00 -25.80 4.27
CA PHE A 141 18.74 -25.47 4.95
C PHE A 141 17.54 -25.44 4.00
N SER A 142 16.35 -25.69 4.57
CA SER A 142 15.07 -25.46 3.90
C SER A 142 14.43 -24.16 4.40
N ALA A 143 14.01 -23.31 3.47
CA ALA A 143 13.22 -22.09 3.78
C ALA A 143 11.71 -22.37 3.88
N ILE A 144 11.29 -23.63 3.73
CA ILE A 144 9.89 -24.01 3.81
C ILE A 144 9.52 -24.20 5.28
N LEU A 145 8.62 -23.35 5.78
CA LEU A 145 8.00 -23.51 7.08
C LEU A 145 7.18 -24.81 7.14
N PRO A 146 7.35 -25.65 8.17
CA PRO A 146 6.49 -26.81 8.36
C PRO A 146 5.04 -26.37 8.64
N TYR A 147 4.09 -27.29 8.45
CA TYR A 147 2.70 -27.04 8.84
C TYR A 147 2.62 -26.76 10.35
N PRO A 148 1.85 -25.75 10.77
CA PRO A 148 1.71 -25.44 12.20
C PRO A 148 1.11 -26.62 12.95
N GLN A 149 1.77 -27.05 14.03
CA GLN A 149 1.29 -28.08 14.93
C GLN A 149 0.93 -27.50 16.30
N GLU A 150 0.04 -28.19 17.02
CA GLU A 150 -0.31 -27.79 18.38
C GLU A 150 0.92 -27.82 19.29
N GLY A 151 1.21 -26.70 19.95
CA GLY A 151 2.38 -26.55 20.82
C GLY A 151 3.66 -26.08 20.12
N GLU A 152 3.66 -25.92 18.79
CA GLU A 152 4.79 -25.36 18.06
C GLU A 152 4.63 -23.86 17.81
N ALA A 153 5.70 -23.09 17.98
CA ALA A 153 5.73 -21.66 17.73
C ALA A 153 7.02 -21.24 17.02
N LEU A 154 6.90 -20.36 16.03
CA LEU A 154 8.04 -19.63 15.50
C LEU A 154 8.28 -18.41 16.39
N VAL A 155 9.34 -18.45 17.19
CA VAL A 155 9.71 -17.37 18.10
C VAL A 155 10.88 -16.61 17.49
N TRP A 156 10.72 -15.30 17.32
CA TRP A 156 11.82 -14.39 17.04
C TRP A 156 12.11 -13.55 18.29
N GLY A 157 13.36 -13.59 18.75
CA GLY A 157 13.85 -12.76 19.85
C GLY A 157 14.29 -11.38 19.35
N LYS A 158 14.18 -10.37 20.21
CA LYS A 158 14.73 -9.04 19.95
C LYS A 158 16.18 -8.96 20.38
#